data_AF-A0A2H1IRH3-F1
#
_entry.id   AF-A0A2H1IRH3-F1
#
_cell.length_a   1.000
_cell.length_b   1.000
_cell.length_c   1.000
_cell.angle_alpha   90.00
_cell.angle_beta   90.00
_cell.angle_gamma   90.00
#
_symmetry.space_group_name_H-M   'P 1'
#
loop_
_entity.id
_entity.type
_entity.pdbx_description
1 polymer ?
#
loop_
_entity_poly.entity_id
_entity_poly.type
_entity_poly.pdbx_seq_one_letter_code
_entity_poly.pdbx_strand_id
1 'polypeptide(L)'
;MHACGYDLHTAGLVGAARLLHAHRDRLAGDVVVMFQPGEEGCNGAAVMIDEGVLDASGTRAMDELRGSLGEDRVQLLEQPIMPSEDFSFVLREVPGTYLMFGVERLDVPAERQGNNHSPFDDSVLGDQAALLVHLAVERLAKATHTV
;
A
#
# COMPACT_ATOMS: atom_id res chain seq x y z
N MET A 1 -1.07 5.14 -21.48
CA MET A 1 -2.10 4.18 -21.00
C MET A 1 -1.75 3.87 -19.56
N HIS A 2 -2.64 4.13 -18.58
CA HIS A 2 -2.43 3.78 -17.17
C HIS A 2 -2.83 2.33 -16.89
N ALA A 3 -2.30 1.41 -17.70
CA ALA A 3 -2.59 -0.01 -17.57
C ALA A 3 -1.73 -0.67 -16.49
N CYS A 4 -1.36 0.07 -15.43
CA CYS A 4 -0.60 -0.41 -14.29
C CYS A 4 -1.20 0.05 -12.94
N GLY A 5 -2.36 0.72 -12.97
CA GLY A 5 -3.10 1.11 -11.75
C GLY A 5 -2.45 2.22 -10.92
N TYR A 6 -1.36 2.85 -11.40
CA TYR A 6 -0.67 3.93 -10.68
C TYR A 6 -1.55 5.15 -10.39
N ASP A 7 -2.55 5.40 -11.22
CA ASP A 7 -3.58 6.40 -10.99
C ASP A 7 -4.41 6.07 -9.74
N LEU A 8 -4.87 4.83 -9.62
CA LEU A 8 -5.58 4.32 -8.44
C LEU A 8 -4.68 4.35 -7.20
N HIS A 9 -3.44 3.87 -7.29
CA HIS A 9 -2.47 3.91 -6.17
C HIS A 9 -2.24 5.33 -5.67
N THR A 10 -2.06 6.29 -6.58
CA THR A 10 -1.87 7.71 -6.26
C THR A 10 -3.12 8.29 -5.59
N ALA A 11 -4.31 8.02 -6.15
CA ALA A 11 -5.57 8.53 -5.63
C ALA A 11 -5.86 7.99 -4.22
N GLY A 12 -5.70 6.69 -4.00
CA GLY A 12 -5.87 6.04 -2.70
C GLY A 12 -4.88 6.58 -1.65
N LEU A 13 -3.60 6.74 -2.02
CA LEU A 13 -2.58 7.27 -1.12
C LEU A 13 -2.83 8.73 -0.75
N VAL A 14 -3.30 9.57 -1.69
CA VAL A 14 -3.74 10.94 -1.39
C VAL A 14 -4.94 10.94 -0.44
N GLY A 15 -5.89 10.03 -0.63
CA GLY A 15 -7.02 9.84 0.29
C GLY A 15 -6.55 9.51 1.70
N ALA A 16 -5.63 8.55 1.83
CA ALA A 16 -5.05 8.16 3.11
C ALA A 16 -4.30 9.32 3.77
N ALA A 17 -3.47 10.05 3.02
CA ALA A 17 -2.73 11.20 3.52
C ALA A 17 -3.66 12.30 4.07
N ARG A 18 -4.79 12.57 3.40
CA ARG A 18 -5.80 13.52 3.88
C ARG A 18 -6.45 13.08 5.19
N LEU A 19 -6.81 11.80 5.30
CA LEU A 19 -7.41 11.24 6.51
C LEU A 19 -6.44 11.24 7.69
N LEU A 20 -5.20 10.80 7.47
CA LEU A 20 -4.13 10.87 8.46
C LEU A 20 -3.86 12.30 8.92
N HIS A 21 -3.75 13.24 7.98
CA HIS A 21 -3.51 14.65 8.31
C HIS A 21 -4.65 15.27 9.12
N ALA A 22 -5.90 14.94 8.80
CA ALA A 22 -7.08 15.40 9.54
C ALA A 22 -7.11 14.88 11.00
N HIS A 23 -6.39 13.79 11.28
CA HIS A 23 -6.31 13.17 12.60
C HIS A 23 -4.90 13.18 13.20
N ARG A 24 -3.97 13.98 12.64
CA ARG A 24 -2.54 13.96 13.03
C ARG A 24 -2.29 14.22 14.51
N ASP A 25 -3.13 15.03 15.15
CA ASP A 25 -3.01 15.35 16.58
C ASP A 25 -3.34 14.13 17.49
N ARG A 26 -3.86 13.04 16.90
CA ARG A 26 -4.16 11.77 17.58
C ARG A 26 -3.15 10.67 17.24
N LEU A 27 -2.19 10.93 16.36
CA LEU A 27 -1.19 9.94 15.95
C LEU A 27 -0.07 9.89 16.99
N ALA A 28 0.30 8.67 17.39
CA ALA A 28 1.36 8.42 18.37
C ALA A 28 2.78 8.46 17.77
N GLY A 29 2.92 9.06 16.58
CA GLY A 29 4.17 9.17 15.84
C GLY A 29 3.95 9.69 14.42
N ASP A 30 5.03 9.72 13.64
CA ASP A 30 5.02 10.25 12.29
C ASP A 30 4.60 9.17 11.27
N VAL A 31 3.94 9.61 10.20
CA VAL A 31 3.64 8.78 9.03
C VAL A 31 4.28 9.40 7.80
N VAL A 32 5.17 8.65 7.16
CA VAL A 32 5.80 9.04 5.89
C VAL A 32 4.94 8.53 4.73
N VAL A 33 4.52 9.44 3.86
CA VAL A 33 3.73 9.12 2.66
C VAL A 33 4.64 9.26 1.44
N MET A 34 4.95 8.14 0.78
CA MET A 34 5.90 8.08 -0.32
C MET A 34 5.19 7.90 -1.66
N PHE A 35 5.35 8.87 -2.58
CA PHE A 35 4.90 8.76 -3.96
C PHE A 35 6.08 8.36 -4.84
N GLN A 36 6.20 7.07 -5.11
CA GLN A 36 7.32 6.52 -5.87
C GLN A 36 7.18 6.80 -7.38
N PRO A 37 8.16 7.46 -8.02
CA PRO A 37 8.20 7.56 -9.48
C PRO A 37 8.83 6.30 -10.08
N GLY A 38 8.67 6.10 -11.38
CA GLY A 38 9.60 5.28 -12.17
C GLY A 38 9.67 3.77 -11.86
N GLU A 39 8.63 3.20 -11.25
CA GLU A 39 8.49 1.75 -10.97
C GLU A 39 8.85 0.92 -12.23
N GLU A 40 8.22 1.26 -13.37
CA GLU A 40 8.20 0.44 -14.60
C GLU A 40 9.55 0.28 -15.32
N GLY A 41 10.62 0.90 -14.84
CA GLY A 41 11.92 0.74 -15.50
C GLY A 41 12.96 1.80 -15.18
N CYS A 42 12.67 2.76 -14.31
CA CYS A 42 13.64 3.74 -13.86
C CYS A 42 14.19 3.46 -12.46
N ASN A 43 13.72 2.38 -11.81
CA ASN A 43 14.18 1.97 -10.48
C ASN A 43 14.03 3.09 -9.45
N GLY A 44 12.88 3.78 -9.48
CA GLY A 44 12.69 4.99 -8.69
C GLY A 44 12.66 4.72 -7.19
N ALA A 45 12.29 3.50 -6.76
CA ALA A 45 12.43 3.08 -5.38
C ALA A 45 13.89 3.22 -4.88
N ALA A 46 14.85 2.70 -5.64
CA ALA A 46 16.26 2.77 -5.25
C ALA A 46 16.78 4.22 -5.21
N VAL A 47 16.37 5.05 -6.17
CA VAL A 47 16.76 6.48 -6.18
C VAL A 47 16.21 7.20 -4.95
N MET A 48 14.95 6.99 -4.60
CA MET A 48 14.38 7.63 -3.40
C MET A 48 15.05 7.15 -2.11
N ILE A 49 15.45 5.87 -2.05
CA ILE A 49 16.22 5.32 -0.93
C ILE A 49 17.58 5.99 -0.83
N ASP A 50 18.31 6.12 -1.94
CA ASP A 50 19.61 6.80 -1.99
C ASP A 50 19.49 8.29 -1.58
N GLU A 51 18.34 8.91 -1.83
CA GLU A 51 18.00 10.28 -1.42
C GLU A 51 17.50 10.38 0.04
N GLY A 52 17.47 9.27 0.78
CA GLY A 52 17.15 9.26 2.21
C GLY A 52 15.66 9.23 2.55
N VAL A 53 14.78 8.81 1.62
CA VAL A 53 13.32 8.76 1.89
C VAL A 53 12.97 7.91 3.12
N LEU A 54 13.79 6.90 3.42
CA LEU A 54 13.60 5.98 4.55
C LEU A 54 14.25 6.46 5.85
N ASP A 55 15.00 7.56 5.85
CA ASP A 55 15.63 8.11 7.06
C ASP A 55 14.58 8.57 8.08
N ALA A 56 13.36 8.83 7.62
CA ALA A 56 12.20 9.16 8.45
C ALA A 56 11.37 7.93 8.89
N SER A 57 11.68 6.72 8.41
CA SER A 57 10.89 5.51 8.68
C SER A 57 11.40 4.74 9.91
N GLY A 58 10.48 4.39 10.83
CA GLY A 58 10.76 3.60 12.03
C GLY A 58 10.85 2.08 11.78
N THR A 59 10.66 1.27 12.83
CA THR A 59 10.87 -0.21 12.80
C THR A 59 9.70 -1.05 12.24
N ARG A 60 9.94 -2.35 12.03
CA ARG A 60 9.15 -3.41 11.31
C ARG A 60 7.62 -3.46 11.54
N ALA A 61 6.80 -3.76 10.53
CA ALA A 61 5.36 -4.07 10.66
C ALA A 61 4.96 -5.29 9.78
N MET A 62 4.68 -6.47 10.34
CA MET A 62 4.40 -7.67 9.52
C MET A 62 3.25 -8.60 9.92
N ASP A 63 2.47 -8.35 10.99
CA ASP A 63 1.48 -9.35 11.46
C ASP A 63 -0.01 -8.94 11.34
N GLU A 64 -0.34 -7.84 10.64
CA GLU A 64 -1.54 -7.04 10.99
C GLU A 64 -2.73 -7.08 10.00
N LEU A 65 -2.59 -7.73 8.85
CA LEU A 65 -3.59 -7.61 7.79
C LEU A 65 -4.91 -8.34 8.07
N ARG A 66 -4.85 -9.53 8.67
CA ARG A 66 -6.06 -10.37 8.90
C ARG A 66 -6.99 -9.84 9.97
N GLY A 67 -6.44 -9.25 11.03
CA GLY A 67 -7.23 -8.73 12.16
C GLY A 67 -8.10 -7.53 11.79
N SER A 68 -7.71 -6.78 10.75
CA SER A 68 -8.35 -5.52 10.35
C SER A 68 -9.43 -5.69 9.30
N LEU A 69 -9.05 -6.32 8.19
CA LEU A 69 -9.92 -6.45 7.02
C LEU A 69 -10.95 -7.56 7.23
N GLY A 70 -10.71 -8.47 8.20
CA GLY A 70 -11.47 -9.69 8.38
C GLY A 70 -10.95 -10.80 7.48
N GLU A 71 -11.00 -12.04 7.95
CA GLU A 71 -10.50 -13.23 7.25
C GLU A 71 -11.08 -13.35 5.82
N ASP A 72 -12.34 -12.96 5.62
CA ASP A 72 -13.03 -13.05 4.32
C ASP A 72 -12.49 -12.07 3.26
N ARG A 73 -11.75 -11.04 3.68
CA ARG A 73 -11.21 -9.99 2.79
C ARG A 73 -9.69 -10.04 2.64
N VAL A 74 -9.05 -11.05 3.23
CA VAL A 74 -7.59 -11.26 3.13
C VAL A 74 -7.31 -12.65 2.60
N GLN A 75 -6.77 -12.73 1.39
CA GLN A 75 -6.32 -13.98 0.81
C GLN A 75 -4.81 -14.01 0.79
N LEU A 76 -4.22 -15.06 1.38
CA LEU A 76 -2.84 -15.39 1.08
C LEU A 76 -2.80 -16.03 -0.30
N LEU A 77 -1.88 -15.56 -1.13
CA LEU A 77 -1.58 -16.22 -2.39
C LEU A 77 -0.99 -17.60 -2.09
N GLU A 78 -1.75 -18.66 -2.39
CA GLU A 78 -1.30 -20.05 -2.23
C GLU A 78 -0.08 -20.35 -3.12
N GLN A 79 0.01 -19.68 -4.26
CA GLN A 79 1.16 -19.72 -5.16
C GLN A 79 1.79 -18.32 -5.22
N PRO A 80 3.02 -18.15 -4.71
CA PRO A 80 3.75 -16.89 -4.86
C PRO A 80 3.89 -16.54 -6.33
N ILE A 81 3.52 -15.32 -6.67
CA ILE A 81 3.83 -14.74 -7.98
C ILE A 81 5.28 -14.26 -8.00
N MET A 82 5.89 -14.20 -9.19
CA MET A 82 7.21 -13.61 -9.42
C MET A 82 7.05 -12.25 -10.12
N PRO A 83 6.46 -11.23 -9.47
CA PRO A 83 6.42 -9.89 -10.05
C PRO A 83 7.83 -9.32 -10.07
N SER A 84 8.16 -8.61 -11.15
CA SER A 84 9.31 -7.72 -11.17
C SER A 84 8.80 -6.35 -10.77
N GLU A 85 9.10 -5.94 -9.54
CA GLU A 85 8.61 -4.69 -8.95
C GLU A 85 9.73 -4.12 -8.04
N ASP A 86 9.94 -2.79 -8.08
CA ASP A 86 11.06 -2.11 -7.41
C ASP A 86 10.80 -1.70 -5.94
N PHE A 87 9.58 -1.74 -5.40
CA PHE A 87 9.29 -1.78 -3.96
C PHE A 87 9.99 -2.95 -3.24
N SER A 88 10.44 -3.98 -3.96
CA SER A 88 11.37 -4.98 -3.41
C SER A 88 12.71 -4.39 -2.89
N PHE A 89 13.13 -3.21 -3.37
CA PHE A 89 14.24 -2.44 -2.78
C PHE A 89 13.85 -1.86 -1.42
N VAL A 90 12.63 -1.33 -1.30
CA VAL A 90 12.09 -0.82 -0.04
C VAL A 90 12.02 -1.93 1.00
N LEU A 91 11.50 -3.11 0.63
CA LEU A 91 11.36 -4.25 1.55
C LEU A 91 12.69 -4.87 2.03
N ARG A 92 13.81 -4.56 1.36
CA ARG A 92 15.15 -4.93 1.84
C ARG A 92 15.63 -4.04 2.97
N GLU A 93 15.28 -2.76 2.91
CA GLU A 93 15.70 -1.75 3.89
C GLU A 93 14.74 -1.69 5.08
N VAL A 94 13.43 -1.67 4.79
CA VAL A 94 12.38 -1.56 5.79
C VAL A 94 11.44 -2.76 5.78
N PRO A 95 11.09 -3.30 6.95
CA PRO A 95 10.28 -4.50 6.99
C PRO A 95 8.82 -4.14 6.86
N GLY A 96 8.26 -4.54 5.72
CA GLY A 96 6.90 -4.25 5.33
C GLY A 96 6.32 -5.35 4.45
N THR A 97 5.05 -5.20 4.11
CA THR A 97 4.31 -6.16 3.30
C THR A 97 4.01 -5.55 1.93
N TYR A 98 4.26 -6.31 0.86
CA TYR A 98 3.70 -6.01 -0.46
C TYR A 98 2.32 -6.65 -0.58
N LEU A 99 1.34 -5.89 -1.05
CA LEU A 99 -0.07 -6.31 -1.08
C LEU A 99 -0.67 -6.01 -2.44
N MET A 100 -1.47 -6.96 -2.93
CA MET A 100 -2.37 -6.70 -4.05
C MET A 100 -3.73 -6.28 -3.48
N PHE A 101 -4.23 -5.14 -3.95
CA PHE A 101 -5.56 -4.67 -3.60
C PHE A 101 -6.54 -5.04 -4.72
N GLY A 102 -7.62 -5.74 -4.37
CA GLY A 102 -8.62 -6.18 -5.34
C GLY A 102 -9.40 -4.99 -5.90
N VAL A 103 -9.37 -4.83 -7.23
CA VAL A 103 -10.08 -3.75 -7.96
C VAL A 103 -11.00 -4.31 -9.04
N GLU A 104 -11.36 -5.59 -8.89
CA GLU A 104 -12.15 -6.35 -9.86
C GLU A 104 -13.53 -5.72 -10.08
N ARG A 105 -13.94 -5.63 -11.34
CA ARG A 105 -15.26 -5.18 -11.72
C ARG A 105 -16.25 -6.34 -11.74
N LEU A 106 -17.13 -6.40 -10.74
CA LEU A 106 -18.14 -7.46 -10.63
C LEU A 106 -19.17 -7.44 -11.77
N ASP A 107 -19.26 -6.34 -12.53
CA ASP A 107 -20.13 -6.21 -13.70
C ASP A 107 -19.48 -6.69 -15.01
N VAL A 108 -18.21 -7.11 -14.98
CA VAL A 108 -17.45 -7.58 -16.13
C VAL A 108 -17.05 -9.05 -15.93
N PRO A 109 -17.33 -9.97 -16.89
CA PRO A 109 -16.86 -11.35 -16.78
C PRO A 109 -15.34 -11.44 -16.63
N ALA A 110 -14.86 -12.27 -15.70
CA ALA A 110 -13.45 -12.38 -15.33
C ALA A 110 -12.52 -12.64 -16.53
N GLU A 111 -12.97 -13.42 -17.53
CA GLU A 111 -12.17 -13.75 -18.73
C GLU A 111 -11.97 -12.56 -19.68
N ARG A 112 -12.75 -11.49 -19.49
CA ARG A 112 -12.64 -10.23 -20.23
C ARG A 112 -11.91 -9.15 -19.45
N GLN A 113 -11.55 -9.42 -18.20
CA GLN A 113 -10.73 -8.54 -17.40
C GLN A 113 -9.27 -8.81 -17.72
N GLY A 114 -8.48 -7.76 -17.94
CA GLY A 114 -7.04 -7.90 -18.12
C GLY A 114 -6.41 -8.44 -16.85
N ASN A 115 -5.44 -9.34 -16.98
CA ASN A 115 -4.80 -10.01 -15.84
C ASN A 115 -4.20 -9.05 -14.81
N ASN A 116 -3.94 -7.80 -15.22
CA ASN A 116 -3.28 -6.85 -14.37
C ASN A 116 -3.99 -5.50 -14.31
N HIS A 117 -4.55 -4.92 -15.39
CA HIS A 117 -5.05 -3.54 -15.28
C HIS A 117 -6.05 -3.12 -16.35
N SER A 118 -7.01 -2.32 -15.88
CA SER A 118 -8.02 -1.57 -16.62
C SER A 118 -9.04 -2.42 -17.41
N PRO A 119 -10.33 -2.06 -17.35
CA PRO A 119 -10.93 -1.08 -16.43
C PRO A 119 -10.98 -1.62 -14.99
N PHE A 120 -10.73 -0.76 -13.99
CA PHE A 120 -10.88 -1.08 -12.57
C PHE A 120 -12.17 -0.46 -11.99
N ASP A 121 -12.61 -0.94 -10.81
CA ASP A 121 -13.73 -0.37 -10.06
C ASP A 121 -13.27 0.79 -9.15
N ASP A 122 -13.62 2.03 -9.48
CA ASP A 122 -13.26 3.21 -8.67
C ASP A 122 -13.98 3.28 -7.32
N SER A 123 -15.04 2.50 -7.12
CA SER A 123 -15.82 2.53 -5.87
C SER A 123 -14.98 2.12 -4.65
N VAL A 124 -13.89 1.37 -4.88
CA VAL A 124 -12.98 0.86 -3.85
C VAL A 124 -11.91 1.85 -3.41
N LEU A 125 -11.81 3.04 -4.02
CA LEU A 125 -10.82 4.06 -3.65
C LEU A 125 -10.90 4.47 -2.17
N GLY A 126 -12.12 4.51 -1.63
CA GLY A 126 -12.35 4.74 -0.21
C GLY A 126 -11.78 3.64 0.67
N ASP A 127 -11.97 2.38 0.25
CA ASP A 127 -11.48 1.19 0.97
C ASP A 127 -9.96 1.11 0.93
N GLN A 128 -9.34 1.44 -0.20
CA GLN A 128 -7.88 1.51 -0.32
C GLN A 128 -7.28 2.56 0.63
N ALA A 129 -7.87 3.76 0.66
CA ALA A 129 -7.43 4.81 1.57
C ALA A 129 -7.63 4.40 3.04
N ALA A 130 -8.76 3.79 3.38
CA ALA A 130 -9.06 3.32 4.74
C ALA A 130 -8.09 2.22 5.19
N LEU A 131 -7.74 1.28 4.31
CA LEU A 131 -6.74 0.24 4.58
C LEU A 131 -5.38 0.85 4.95
N LEU A 132 -4.87 1.78 4.13
CA LEU A 132 -3.58 2.43 4.38
C LEU A 132 -3.59 3.23 5.70
N VAL A 133 -4.66 3.97 5.97
CA VAL A 133 -4.84 4.69 7.25
C VAL A 133 -4.84 3.72 8.43
N HIS A 134 -5.58 2.63 8.31
CA HIS A 134 -5.71 1.65 9.38
C HIS A 134 -4.36 1.02 9.72
N LEU A 135 -3.61 0.56 8.71
CA LEU A 135 -2.27 -0.01 8.89
C LEU A 135 -1.33 0.97 9.60
N ALA A 136 -1.34 2.25 9.20
CA ALA A 136 -0.54 3.27 9.84
C ALA A 136 -0.92 3.49 11.32
N VAL A 137 -2.22 3.61 11.61
CA VAL A 137 -2.73 3.87 12.97
C VAL A 137 -2.45 2.71 13.91
N GLU A 138 -2.76 1.47 13.51
CA GLU A 138 -2.48 0.27 14.32
C GLU A 138 -1.00 0.16 14.63
N ARG A 139 -0.15 0.41 13.62
CA ARG A 139 1.29 0.31 13.78
C ARG A 139 1.84 1.32 14.78
N LEU A 140 1.31 2.56 14.76
CA LEU A 140 1.69 3.61 15.71
C LEU A 140 1.18 3.33 17.13
N ALA A 141 -0.04 2.80 17.27
CA ALA A 141 -0.62 2.45 18.57
C ALA A 141 0.17 1.35 19.28
N LYS A 142 0.68 0.35 18.56
CA LYS A 142 1.48 -0.73 19.17
C LYS A 142 2.91 -0.30 19.50
N ALA A 143 3.49 0.66 18.77
CA ALA A 143 4.80 1.23 19.10
C ALA A 143 4.81 1.89 20.50
N THR A 144 3.66 2.40 20.95
CA THR A 144 3.50 3.04 22.27
C THR A 144 3.31 2.04 23.42
N HIS A 145 3.07 0.76 23.15
CA HIS A 145 2.83 -0.29 24.17
C HIS A 145 4.05 -1.16 24.51
N THR A 146 5.20 -0.93 23.87
CA THR A 146 6.41 -1.74 24.05
C THR A 146 7.48 -1.05 24.93
N VAL A 147 7.05 -0.18 25.86
CA VAL A 147 7.93 0.47 26.87
C VAL A 147 7.75 -0.17 28.24
#